data_AF-A0A958PNM6-F1
#
_entry.id   AF-A0A958PNM6-F1
#
_cell.length_a   1.000
_cell.length_b   1.000
_cell.length_c   1.000
_cell.angle_alpha   90.00
_cell.angle_beta   90.00
_cell.angle_gamma   90.00
#
_symmetry.space_group_name_H-M   'P 1'
#
loop_
_entity.id
_entity.type
_entity.pdbx_description
1 polymer ?
#
loop_
_entity_poly.entity_id
_entity_poly.type
_entity_poly.pdbx_seq_one_letter_code
_entity_poly.pdbx_strand_id
1 'polypeptide(L)'
;QYTERFQGMYLSPPTVMHLHAPRWKEHEFDLNNLLLRGLHNKENVMAAALAAKLVGVSNEAIQKVITTFEPLPHRMEFVARKNQVNFYNDSKGTNVHSLMRSLESFREPVILIAGGKDKGEEYEVLEHSIRNHVKNLILVGEAKEKINRAVGDFAETFLVGTFEEAV
;
A
#
# COMPACT_ATOMS: atom_id res chain seq x y z
N GLN A 1 -29.25 -0.67 11.69
CA GLN A 1 -29.79 0.66 11.34
C GLN A 1 -28.68 1.74 11.42
N TYR A 2 -27.59 1.59 10.66
CA TYR A 2 -26.53 2.63 10.55
C TYR A 2 -26.38 3.17 9.12
N THR A 3 -27.11 2.62 8.15
CA THR A 3 -26.99 2.93 6.72
C THR A 3 -27.87 4.09 6.25
N GLU A 4 -28.82 4.58 7.05
CA GLU A 4 -29.77 5.61 6.61
C GLU A 4 -29.24 7.06 6.69
N ARG A 5 -27.98 7.29 7.07
CA ARG A 5 -27.41 8.64 7.21
C ARG A 5 -26.08 8.88 6.51
N PHE A 6 -25.51 7.90 5.83
CA PHE A 6 -24.18 8.06 5.24
C PHE A 6 -24.27 8.59 3.82
N GLN A 7 -23.87 9.84 3.60
CA GLN A 7 -23.70 10.41 2.27
C GLN A 7 -22.24 10.25 1.82
N GLY A 8 -22.01 9.53 0.74
CA GLY A 8 -20.67 9.30 0.21
C GLY A 8 -20.58 8.03 -0.62
N MET A 9 -19.37 7.47 -0.66
CA MET A 9 -19.12 6.14 -1.18
C MET A 9 -18.75 5.18 -0.05
N TYR A 10 -19.28 3.96 -0.09
CA TYR A 10 -18.98 2.93 0.90
C TYR A 10 -18.93 1.54 0.26
N LEU A 11 -18.22 0.62 0.90
CA LEU A 11 -18.11 -0.78 0.48
C LEU A 11 -19.21 -1.64 1.12
N SER A 12 -19.79 -2.56 0.37
CA SER A 12 -20.72 -3.58 0.87
C SER A 12 -20.47 -4.93 0.17
N PRO A 13 -20.26 -5.99 0.96
CA PRO A 13 -19.18 -6.96 0.72
C PRO A 13 -17.91 -6.42 0.00
N PRO A 14 -16.76 -7.13 -0.05
CA PRO A 14 -15.52 -6.52 -0.53
C PRO A 14 -15.50 -6.23 -2.05
N THR A 15 -16.60 -6.48 -2.77
CA THR A 15 -16.67 -6.44 -4.24
C THR A 15 -17.64 -5.40 -4.80
N VAL A 16 -18.44 -4.71 -3.97
CA VAL A 16 -19.37 -3.68 -4.43
C VAL A 16 -19.12 -2.37 -3.71
N MET A 17 -19.01 -1.28 -4.48
CA MET A 17 -18.89 0.09 -4.00
C MET A 17 -20.19 0.85 -4.32
N HIS A 18 -20.86 1.36 -3.30
CA HIS A 18 -22.11 2.11 -3.44
C HIS A 18 -21.85 3.61 -3.44
N LEU A 19 -22.59 4.34 -4.28
CA LEU A 19 -22.69 5.78 -4.27
C LEU A 19 -24.07 6.18 -3.72
N HIS A 20 -24.09 6.86 -2.58
CA HIS A 20 -25.31 7.38 -1.97
C HIS A 20 -25.12 8.87 -1.63
N ALA A 21 -25.82 9.75 -2.35
CA ALA A 21 -25.84 11.18 -2.04
C ALA A 21 -27.10 11.83 -2.66
N PRO A 22 -27.76 12.81 -2.00
CA PRO A 22 -29.00 13.42 -2.50
C PRO A 22 -28.90 14.04 -3.90
N ARG A 23 -27.69 14.46 -4.29
CA ARG A 23 -27.41 15.09 -5.59
C ARG A 23 -27.32 14.12 -6.77
N TRP A 24 -27.22 12.82 -6.51
CA TRP A 24 -27.04 11.80 -7.55
C TRP A 24 -28.02 10.65 -7.33
N LYS A 25 -28.40 10.00 -8.43
CA LYS A 25 -29.08 8.71 -8.34
C LYS A 25 -28.13 7.70 -7.70
N GLU A 26 -28.68 6.87 -6.81
CA GLU A 26 -27.93 5.73 -6.26
C GLU A 26 -27.33 4.89 -7.39
N HIS A 27 -26.10 4.45 -7.17
CA HIS A 27 -25.37 3.65 -8.14
C HIS A 27 -24.41 2.70 -7.45
N GLU A 28 -24.14 1.58 -8.10
CA GLU A 28 -23.22 0.55 -7.63
C GLU A 28 -22.11 0.38 -8.66
N PHE A 29 -20.88 0.30 -8.17
CA PHE A 29 -19.71 -0.01 -8.97
C PHE A 29 -19.21 -1.41 -8.60
N ASP A 30 -18.94 -2.21 -9.63
CA ASP A 30 -18.39 -3.55 -9.49
C ASP A 30 -16.87 -3.49 -9.37
N LEU A 31 -16.34 -4.07 -8.29
CA LEU A 31 -14.91 -4.18 -8.01
C LEU A 31 -14.34 -5.58 -8.26
N ASN A 32 -15.13 -6.54 -8.78
CA ASN A 32 -14.66 -7.91 -9.05
C ASN A 32 -13.46 -7.94 -10.02
N ASN A 33 -13.43 -7.01 -10.98
CA ASN A 33 -12.35 -6.89 -11.96
C ASN A 33 -11.30 -5.84 -11.57
N LEU A 34 -11.32 -5.32 -10.33
CA LEU A 34 -10.32 -4.38 -9.86
C LEU A 34 -8.97 -5.11 -9.71
N LEU A 35 -7.99 -4.70 -10.51
CA LEU A 35 -6.63 -5.27 -10.46
C LEU A 35 -5.86 -4.90 -9.18
N LEU A 36 -6.22 -3.79 -8.53
CA LEU A 36 -5.58 -3.34 -7.30
C LEU A 36 -5.99 -4.22 -6.10
N ARG A 37 -5.00 -4.78 -5.40
CA ARG A 37 -5.20 -5.65 -4.23
C ARG A 37 -5.22 -4.86 -2.92
N GLY A 38 -5.95 -5.37 -1.93
CA GLY A 38 -5.97 -4.85 -0.55
C GLY A 38 -7.04 -3.78 -0.28
N LEU A 39 -7.45 -3.67 0.98
CA LEU A 39 -8.52 -2.75 1.42
C LEU A 39 -8.17 -1.28 1.14
N HIS A 40 -6.94 -0.86 1.40
CA HIS A 40 -6.47 0.52 1.15
C HIS A 40 -6.62 0.95 -0.32
N ASN A 41 -6.41 0.04 -1.27
CA ASN A 41 -6.59 0.39 -2.67
C ASN A 41 -8.07 0.56 -3.01
N LYS A 42 -8.97 -0.20 -2.37
CA LYS A 42 -10.42 0.02 -2.50
C LYS A 42 -10.83 1.36 -1.88
N GLU A 43 -10.23 1.75 -0.76
CA GLU A 43 -10.39 3.07 -0.16
C GLU A 43 -9.91 4.19 -1.11
N ASN A 44 -8.75 4.00 -1.75
CA ASN A 44 -8.23 4.94 -2.75
C ASN A 44 -9.15 5.04 -3.97
N VAL A 45 -9.67 3.91 -4.47
CA VAL A 45 -10.64 3.87 -5.58
C VAL A 45 -11.94 4.59 -5.19
N MET A 46 -12.46 4.37 -3.98
CA MET A 46 -13.63 5.11 -3.47
C MET A 46 -13.38 6.61 -3.46
N ALA A 47 -12.26 7.06 -2.92
CA ALA A 47 -11.91 8.48 -2.86
C ALA A 47 -11.77 9.08 -4.26
N ALA A 48 -11.08 8.39 -5.17
CA ALA A 48 -10.87 8.84 -6.55
C ALA A 48 -12.19 8.88 -7.35
N ALA A 49 -13.03 7.86 -7.22
CA ALA A 49 -14.34 7.80 -7.87
C ALA A 49 -15.26 8.92 -7.36
N LEU A 50 -15.28 9.18 -6.05
CA LEU A 50 -16.06 10.27 -5.47
C LEU A 50 -15.58 11.65 -5.97
N ALA A 51 -14.27 11.85 -6.05
CA ALA A 51 -13.68 13.06 -6.63
C ALA A 51 -14.01 13.22 -8.12
N ALA A 52 -13.97 12.14 -8.90
CA ALA A 52 -14.37 12.14 -10.31
C ALA A 52 -15.87 12.47 -10.49
N LYS A 53 -16.73 11.91 -9.63
CA LYS A 53 -18.16 12.25 -9.61
C LYS A 53 -18.40 13.73 -9.31
N LEU A 54 -17.66 14.29 -8.36
CA LEU A 54 -17.74 15.71 -7.96
C LEU A 54 -17.50 16.68 -9.13
N VAL A 55 -16.64 16.31 -10.07
CA VAL A 55 -16.31 17.12 -11.26
C VAL A 55 -17.14 16.74 -12.50
N GLY A 56 -18.17 15.90 -12.35
CA GLY A 56 -19.13 15.60 -13.41
C GLY A 56 -18.82 14.39 -14.28
N VAL A 57 -17.86 13.54 -13.91
CA VAL A 57 -17.58 12.30 -14.67
C VAL A 57 -18.77 11.33 -14.59
N SER A 58 -19.09 10.67 -15.70
CA SER A 58 -20.18 9.69 -15.77
C SER A 58 -19.85 8.41 -15.00
N ASN A 59 -20.89 7.68 -14.59
CA ASN A 59 -20.69 6.43 -13.85
C ASN A 59 -20.02 5.36 -14.73
N GLU A 60 -20.35 5.33 -16.02
CA GLU A 60 -19.80 4.40 -17.00
C GLU A 60 -18.31 4.63 -17.20
N ALA A 61 -17.87 5.89 -17.27
CA ALA A 61 -16.45 6.22 -17.37
C ALA A 61 -15.67 5.81 -16.12
N ILE A 62 -16.24 6.01 -14.93
CA ILE A 62 -15.64 5.57 -13.66
C ILE A 62 -15.56 4.04 -13.61
N GLN A 63 -16.64 3.33 -13.93
CA GLN A 63 -16.65 1.86 -13.97
C GLN A 63 -15.61 1.31 -14.95
N LYS A 64 -15.47 1.94 -16.13
CA LYS A 64 -14.45 1.58 -17.11
C LYS A 64 -13.04 1.72 -16.53
N VAL A 65 -12.74 2.82 -15.86
CA VAL A 65 -11.42 3.01 -15.24
C VAL A 65 -11.19 2.01 -14.11
N ILE A 66 -12.19 1.72 -13.28
CA ILE A 66 -12.10 0.70 -12.22
C ILE A 66 -11.68 -0.66 -12.78
N THR A 67 -12.20 -1.05 -13.96
CA THR A 67 -11.90 -2.34 -14.58
C THR A 67 -10.63 -2.36 -15.42
N THR A 68 -10.17 -1.21 -15.93
CA THR A 68 -8.99 -1.14 -16.81
C THR A 68 -7.76 -0.50 -16.16
N PHE A 69 -7.86 0.03 -14.93
CA PHE A 69 -6.74 0.68 -14.28
C PHE A 69 -5.67 -0.35 -13.92
N GLU A 70 -4.52 -0.23 -14.58
CA GLU A 70 -3.35 -1.03 -14.28
C GLU A 70 -2.60 -0.41 -13.09
N PRO A 71 -2.16 -1.23 -12.12
CA PRO A 71 -1.30 -0.74 -11.04
C PRO A 71 -0.04 -0.10 -11.61
N LEU A 72 0.43 0.98 -11.00
CA LEU A 72 1.70 1.58 -11.37
C LEU A 72 2.86 0.56 -11.17
N PRO A 73 3.84 0.51 -12.09
CA PRO A 73 5.05 -0.28 -11.91
C PRO A 73 5.76 0.03 -10.58
N HIS A 74 6.49 -0.96 -10.04
CA HIS A 74 7.28 -0.85 -8.80
C HIS A 74 6.49 -0.70 -7.49
N ARG A 75 5.23 -1.17 -7.45
CA ARG A 75 4.53 -1.49 -6.20
C ARG A 75 4.56 -2.99 -6.01
N MET A 76 5.41 -3.48 -5.09
CA MET A 76 5.51 -4.90 -4.77
C MET A 76 5.74 -5.81 -5.99
N GLU A 77 6.56 -5.33 -6.92
CA GLU A 77 6.83 -5.99 -8.19
C GLU A 77 7.78 -7.17 -8.00
N PHE A 78 7.38 -8.37 -8.42
CA PHE A 78 8.28 -9.52 -8.44
C PHE A 78 9.36 -9.33 -9.51
N VAL A 79 10.62 -9.29 -9.09
CA VAL A 79 11.77 -9.04 -9.98
C VAL A 79 12.44 -10.34 -10.41
N ALA A 80 12.70 -11.25 -9.46
CA ALA A 80 13.46 -12.47 -9.72
C ALA A 80 13.27 -13.52 -8.63
N ARG A 81 13.60 -14.77 -8.95
CA ARG A 81 13.83 -15.83 -7.97
C ARG A 81 15.25 -16.36 -8.11
N LYS A 82 16.04 -16.32 -7.05
CA LYS A 82 17.42 -16.80 -7.02
C LYS A 82 17.66 -17.58 -5.74
N ASN A 83 18.26 -18.77 -5.83
CA ASN A 83 18.56 -19.62 -4.68
C ASN A 83 17.35 -19.82 -3.74
N GLN A 84 16.17 -20.05 -4.33
CA GLN A 84 14.89 -20.20 -3.63
C GLN A 84 14.34 -18.95 -2.94
N VAL A 85 15.03 -17.81 -3.03
CA VAL A 85 14.57 -16.50 -2.52
C VAL A 85 13.86 -15.73 -3.63
N ASN A 86 12.67 -15.19 -3.32
CA ASN A 86 11.91 -14.31 -4.22
C ASN A 86 12.28 -12.84 -3.91
N PHE A 87 12.59 -12.08 -4.95
CA PHE A 87 12.95 -10.66 -4.85
C PHE A 87 11.77 -9.81 -5.31
N TYR A 88 11.38 -8.85 -4.47
CA TYR A 88 10.30 -7.91 -4.74
C TYR A 88 10.83 -6.47 -4.68
N ASN A 89 10.49 -5.65 -5.67
CA ASN A 89 10.81 -4.23 -5.72
C ASN A 89 9.58 -3.40 -5.33
N ASP A 90 9.70 -2.70 -4.20
CA ASP A 90 8.70 -1.74 -3.71
C ASP A 90 9.30 -0.33 -3.55
N SER A 91 10.20 0.07 -4.46
CA SER A 91 10.89 1.38 -4.42
C SER A 91 9.95 2.60 -4.51
N LYS A 92 8.66 2.41 -4.82
CA LYS A 92 7.62 3.45 -4.75
C LYS A 92 6.92 3.55 -3.39
N GLY A 93 7.19 2.64 -2.46
CA GLY A 93 6.81 2.71 -1.05
C GLY A 93 7.62 3.77 -0.30
N THR A 94 7.57 5.03 -0.73
CA THR A 94 8.47 6.09 -0.26
C THR A 94 8.06 6.74 1.07
N ASN A 95 7.14 6.11 1.81
CA ASN A 95 6.66 6.55 3.11
C ASN A 95 6.40 5.36 4.02
N VAL A 96 6.39 5.62 5.32
CA VAL A 96 6.28 4.60 6.38
C VAL A 96 5.01 3.76 6.27
N HIS A 97 3.87 4.38 5.94
CA HIS A 97 2.60 3.66 5.78
C HIS A 97 2.59 2.69 4.59
N SER A 98 3.27 3.04 3.50
CA SER A 98 3.37 2.17 2.33
C SER A 98 4.20 0.93 2.66
N LEU A 99 5.31 1.11 3.36
CA LEU A 99 6.15 0.00 3.83
C LEU A 99 5.36 -0.97 4.74
N MET A 100 4.57 -0.46 5.69
CA MET A 100 3.72 -1.32 6.54
C MET A 100 2.76 -2.18 5.71
N ARG A 101 2.07 -1.56 4.75
CA ARG A 101 1.13 -2.27 3.84
C ARG A 101 1.84 -3.33 3.01
N SER A 102 3.05 -3.05 2.56
CA SER A 102 3.87 -3.98 1.78
C SER A 102 4.27 -5.20 2.62
N LEU A 103 4.72 -4.99 3.86
CA LEU A 103 5.05 -6.07 4.80
C LEU A 103 3.83 -6.95 5.13
N GLU A 104 2.68 -6.34 5.39
CA GLU A 104 1.41 -7.04 5.66
C GLU A 104 0.94 -7.94 4.51
N SER A 105 1.42 -7.69 3.29
CA SER A 105 1.01 -8.46 2.11
C SER A 105 1.76 -9.80 1.95
N PHE A 106 2.86 -9.99 2.67
CA PHE A 106 3.63 -11.23 2.67
C PHE A 106 3.15 -12.17 3.78
N ARG A 107 3.02 -13.46 3.44
CA ARG A 107 2.70 -14.51 4.42
C ARG A 107 3.96 -15.10 5.03
N GLU A 108 5.05 -15.09 4.28
CA GLU A 108 6.37 -15.56 4.66
C GLU A 108 7.20 -14.43 5.29
N PRO A 109 8.15 -14.75 6.19
CA PRO A 109 9.09 -13.77 6.72
C PRO A 109 9.94 -13.12 5.62
N VAL A 110 10.17 -11.82 5.75
CA VAL A 110 10.82 -10.96 4.75
C VAL A 110 12.23 -10.58 5.20
N ILE A 111 13.19 -10.56 4.26
CA ILE A 111 14.43 -9.81 4.42
C ILE A 111 14.18 -8.43 3.83
N LEU A 112 14.12 -7.41 4.69
CA LEU A 112 13.74 -6.07 4.29
C LEU A 112 14.98 -5.23 4.02
N ILE A 113 15.09 -4.68 2.82
CA ILE A 113 16.05 -3.62 2.50
C ILE A 113 15.30 -2.28 2.54
N ALA A 114 15.65 -1.39 3.45
CA ALA A 114 14.95 -0.13 3.66
C ALA A 114 15.90 1.06 3.88
N GLY A 115 15.41 2.26 3.62
CA GLY A 115 16.13 3.51 3.86
C GLY A 115 16.09 4.46 2.68
N GLY A 116 17.13 5.27 2.52
CA GLY A 116 17.17 6.38 1.57
C GLY A 116 17.20 7.74 2.26
N LYS A 117 16.62 8.77 1.64
CA LYS A 117 16.61 10.14 2.15
C LYS A 117 15.71 10.29 3.38
N ASP A 118 16.18 10.95 4.43
CA ASP A 118 15.31 11.29 5.57
C ASP A 118 14.34 12.40 5.17
N LYS A 119 13.04 12.15 5.35
CA LYS A 119 11.97 13.11 5.07
C LYS A 119 11.34 13.67 6.34
N GLY A 120 11.91 13.39 7.51
CA GLY A 120 11.36 13.80 8.80
C GLY A 120 10.21 12.91 9.27
N GLU A 121 10.10 11.68 8.78
CA GLU A 121 9.07 10.74 9.20
C GLU A 121 9.37 10.16 10.60
N GLU A 122 8.32 9.70 11.30
CA GLU A 122 8.41 8.92 12.52
C GLU A 122 8.40 7.42 12.16
N TYR A 123 9.38 6.68 12.65
CA TYR A 123 9.60 5.28 12.27
C TYR A 123 9.15 4.30 13.36
N GLU A 124 8.80 4.80 14.54
CA GLU A 124 8.34 4.04 15.70
C GLU A 124 7.07 3.23 15.37
N VAL A 125 6.24 3.75 14.47
CA VAL A 125 5.04 3.05 13.97
C VAL A 125 5.36 1.75 13.22
N LEU A 126 6.61 1.55 12.75
CA LEU A 126 7.05 0.33 12.08
C LEU A 126 7.32 -0.83 13.03
N GLU A 127 7.42 -0.61 14.35
CA GLU A 127 7.78 -1.64 15.34
C GLU A 127 6.96 -2.91 15.14
N HIS A 128 5.63 -2.78 15.07
CA HIS A 128 4.73 -3.92 14.98
C HIS A 128 4.93 -4.70 13.67
N SER A 129 5.03 -3.98 12.54
CA SER A 129 5.21 -4.61 11.24
C SER A 129 6.57 -5.31 11.14
N ILE A 130 7.63 -4.69 11.65
CA ILE A 130 8.99 -5.27 11.60
C ILE A 130 9.06 -6.51 12.48
N ARG A 131 8.60 -6.43 13.74
CA ARG A 131 8.60 -7.56 14.67
C ARG A 131 7.87 -8.80 14.13
N ASN A 132 6.77 -8.61 13.39
CA ASN A 132 5.92 -9.71 12.94
C ASN A 132 6.27 -10.25 11.56
N HIS A 133 6.85 -9.43 10.67
CA HIS A 133 7.04 -9.79 9.27
C HIS A 133 8.50 -9.83 8.83
N VAL A 134 9.42 -9.17 9.55
CA VAL A 134 10.82 -9.01 9.11
C VAL A 134 11.72 -9.96 9.88
N LYS A 135 12.45 -10.79 9.14
CA LYS A 135 13.46 -11.70 9.69
C LYS A 135 14.79 -10.96 9.90
N ASN A 136 15.29 -10.33 8.83
CA ASN A 136 16.50 -9.51 8.85
C ASN A 136 16.19 -8.15 8.22
N LEU A 137 16.80 -7.11 8.76
CA LEU A 137 16.67 -5.73 8.29
C LEU A 137 18.01 -5.24 7.75
N ILE A 138 18.04 -4.75 6.52
CA ILE A 138 19.23 -4.16 5.91
C ILE A 138 18.91 -2.69 5.65
N LEU A 139 19.64 -1.78 6.29
CA LEU A 139 19.39 -0.35 6.24
C LEU A 139 20.49 0.38 5.46
N VAL A 140 20.06 1.26 4.56
CA VAL A 140 20.94 2.00 3.65
C VAL A 140 20.53 3.48 3.54
N GLY A 141 21.48 4.35 3.20
CA GLY A 141 21.22 5.77 2.98
C GLY A 141 21.13 6.60 4.27
N GLU A 142 20.64 7.83 4.13
CA GLU A 142 20.61 8.85 5.20
C GLU A 142 19.73 8.46 6.39
N ALA A 143 18.55 7.86 6.12
CA ALA A 143 17.59 7.51 7.15
C ALA A 143 17.99 6.28 7.99
N LYS A 144 19.06 5.54 7.62
CA LYS A 144 19.39 4.24 8.21
C LYS A 144 19.54 4.29 9.73
N GLU A 145 20.22 5.30 10.26
CA GLU A 145 20.46 5.42 11.70
C GLU A 145 19.18 5.75 12.48
N LYS A 146 18.28 6.53 11.86
CA LYS A 146 17.02 6.92 12.47
C LYS A 146 16.05 5.75 12.50
N ILE A 147 15.97 4.99 11.41
CA ILE A 147 15.20 3.74 11.36
C ILE A 147 15.77 2.75 12.38
N ASN A 148 17.09 2.54 12.42
CA ASN A 148 17.73 1.63 13.37
C ASN A 148 17.37 1.95 14.84
N ARG A 149 17.38 3.24 15.21
CA ARG A 149 16.97 3.66 16.56
C ARG A 149 15.50 3.39 16.87
N ALA A 150 14.62 3.59 15.90
CA ALA A 150 13.18 3.36 16.09
C ALA A 150 12.82 1.87 16.16
N VAL A 151 13.56 1.04 15.43
CA VAL A 151 13.36 -0.41 15.37
C VAL A 151 14.03 -1.13 16.55
N GLY A 152 15.15 -0.63 17.08
CA GLY A 152 15.87 -1.30 18.17
C GLY A 152 16.18 -2.77 17.84
N ASP A 153 15.96 -3.66 18.81
CA ASP A 153 16.33 -5.08 18.70
C ASP A 153 15.21 -5.98 18.14
N PHE A 154 14.22 -5.43 17.41
CA PHE A 154 13.11 -6.22 16.89
C PHE A 154 13.47 -7.13 15.70
N ALA A 155 14.58 -6.85 15.03
CA ALA A 155 15.13 -7.68 13.95
C ALA A 155 16.66 -7.57 13.92
N GLU A 156 17.34 -8.62 13.48
CA GLU A 156 18.78 -8.56 13.20
C GLU A 156 19.03 -7.53 12.10
N THR A 157 19.75 -6.46 12.43
CA THR A 157 19.88 -5.27 11.59
C THR A 157 21.31 -5.07 11.08
N PHE A 158 21.45 -4.87 9.78
CA PHE A 158 22.72 -4.62 9.08
C PHE A 158 22.70 -3.22 8.47
N LEU A 159 23.68 -2.39 8.82
CA LEU A 159 23.85 -1.07 8.22
C LEU A 159 24.86 -1.15 7.08
N VAL A 160 24.45 -0.78 5.87
CA VAL A 160 25.31 -0.83 4.68
C VAL A 160 25.52 0.57 4.08
N GLY A 161 26.51 0.70 3.21
CA GLY A 161 26.85 1.95 2.52
C GLY A 161 26.03 2.16 1.25
N THR A 162 25.77 1.08 0.50
CA THR A 162 25.16 1.14 -0.84
C THR A 162 24.04 0.11 -1.00
N PHE A 163 23.19 0.27 -2.02
CA PHE A 163 22.16 -0.72 -2.34
C PHE A 163 22.77 -1.99 -2.94
N GLU A 164 23.91 -1.87 -3.63
CA GLU A 164 24.68 -2.99 -4.17
C GLU A 164 25.22 -3.91 -3.07
N GLU A 165 25.62 -3.34 -1.92
CA GLU A 165 26.02 -4.12 -0.73
C GLU A 165 24.83 -4.82 -0.06
N ALA A 166 23.60 -4.37 -0.30
CA ALA A 166 22.40 -4.89 0.36
C ALA A 166 21.82 -6.16 -0.30
N VAL A 167 22.17 -6.46 -1.56
CA VAL A 167 21.54 -7.50 -2.41
C VAL A 167 22.50 -8.64 -2.70
#